data_AF-A0AAW5KB29-F1
#
_entry.id   AF-A0AAW5KB29-F1
#
_cell.length_a   1.000
_cell.length_b   1.000
_cell.length_c   1.000
_cell.angle_alpha   90.00
_cell.angle_beta   90.00
_cell.angle_gamma   90.00
#
_symmetry.space_group_name_H-M   'P 1'
#
loop_
_entity.id
_entity.type
_entity.pdbx_description
1 polymer ?
#
loop_
_entity_poly.entity_id
_entity_poly.type
_entity_poly.pdbx_seq_one_letter_code
_entity_poly.pdbx_strand_id
1 'polypeptide(L)'
;MEFKGIDVSRHQGSIDWEKVKSSGVQFALLRAGYGSDREGQDDARFLQNVAGCEAAGLPWGAYLYSYAMSIEEAESEAAHLLRLLRGKKPSYPIVIDMEDADGYKAKRGGIGRQLATDIVKTVCARLEGAGYYAMWYANRDWYLNRLCADQLAKYDFWLAHWGVEGPSLPCGIWQHTSDGAVPGIAGRVDCDIAYKDYPAIIQAAGLNGRGQGGEGESGGGEEGEAERPLVPSRPVEDRTYTVQKGDTLWGIAQTYGTTVAALAERNGLANPDRIYPGQVIQIGGQASVVGKTYTVRKGDSLWAIAARELGSGGRYGEIKAANGLSGDTIYPGQVLDIPR
;
A
#
# COMPACT_ATOMS: atom_id res chain seq x y z
N MET A 1 5.51 5.68 26.42
CA MET A 1 4.37 4.80 26.71
C MET A 1 4.63 3.50 25.99
N GLU A 2 4.32 2.36 26.59
CA GLU A 2 4.57 1.03 26.00
C GLU A 2 3.26 0.27 25.94
N PHE A 3 2.97 -0.31 24.77
CA PHE A 3 1.81 -1.16 24.55
C PHE A 3 2.30 -2.55 24.19
N LYS A 4 1.78 -3.58 24.85
CA LYS A 4 2.13 -4.97 24.55
C LYS A 4 1.30 -5.49 23.40
N GLY A 5 1.93 -6.12 22.42
CA GLY A 5 1.26 -6.69 21.26
C GLY A 5 1.79 -8.07 20.91
N ILE A 6 1.18 -8.61 19.88
CA ILE A 6 1.63 -9.82 19.19
C ILE A 6 1.51 -9.61 17.69
N ASP A 7 2.21 -10.42 16.92
CA ASP A 7 1.91 -10.62 15.52
C ASP A 7 1.66 -12.10 15.21
N VAL A 8 0.70 -12.35 14.33
CA VAL A 8 0.21 -13.71 14.06
C VAL A 8 -0.13 -13.91 12.60
N SER A 9 -0.12 -15.17 12.21
CA SER A 9 -0.50 -15.64 10.88
C SER A 9 -1.30 -16.94 11.00
N ARG A 10 -1.54 -17.63 9.88
CA ARG A 10 -2.07 -19.00 9.88
C ARG A 10 -1.26 -19.99 10.74
N HIS A 11 0.01 -19.71 11.02
CA HIS A 11 0.89 -20.61 11.77
C HIS A 11 0.49 -20.74 13.25
N GLN A 12 -0.17 -19.73 13.82
CA GLN A 12 -0.70 -19.75 15.18
C GLN A 12 -2.04 -20.49 15.29
N GLY A 13 -2.58 -21.00 14.17
CA GLY A 13 -3.76 -21.86 14.17
C GLY A 13 -5.05 -21.13 14.55
N SER A 14 -5.83 -21.73 15.45
CA SER A 14 -7.06 -21.12 15.97
C SER A 14 -6.73 -20.35 17.24
N ILE A 15 -7.19 -19.09 17.32
CA ILE A 15 -6.86 -18.18 18.41
C ILE A 15 -8.13 -17.82 19.18
N ASP A 16 -8.06 -17.90 20.51
CA ASP A 16 -9.08 -17.39 21.43
C ASP A 16 -8.75 -15.93 21.79
N TRP A 17 -9.32 -15.00 21.01
CA TRP A 17 -9.00 -13.57 21.09
C TRP A 17 -9.45 -12.89 22.38
N GLU A 18 -10.49 -13.41 23.04
CA GLU A 18 -10.90 -12.94 24.37
C GLU A 18 -9.83 -13.29 25.41
N LYS A 19 -9.31 -14.52 25.38
CA LYS A 19 -8.19 -14.91 26.26
C LYS A 19 -6.94 -14.08 25.97
N VAL A 20 -6.61 -13.85 24.70
CA VAL A 20 -5.47 -13.01 24.30
C VAL A 20 -5.62 -11.60 24.88
N LYS A 21 -6.77 -10.95 24.71
CA LYS A 21 -7.01 -9.62 25.27
C LYS A 21 -6.93 -9.63 26.79
N SER A 22 -7.55 -10.63 27.44
CA SER A 22 -7.57 -10.75 28.90
C SER A 22 -6.18 -11.01 29.50
N SER A 23 -5.22 -11.53 28.72
CA SER A 23 -3.84 -11.71 29.18
C SER A 23 -3.02 -10.42 29.18
N GLY A 24 -3.61 -9.30 28.79
CA GLY A 24 -2.96 -7.99 28.74
C GLY A 24 -2.31 -7.66 27.39
N VAL A 25 -2.59 -8.41 26.33
CA VAL A 25 -2.27 -7.99 24.95
C VAL A 25 -3.18 -6.81 24.58
N GLN A 26 -2.57 -5.76 24.04
CA GLN A 26 -3.22 -4.47 23.74
C GLN A 26 -3.35 -4.22 22.23
N PHE A 27 -2.61 -4.94 21.39
CA PHE A 27 -2.80 -4.92 19.94
C PHE A 27 -2.35 -6.22 19.26
N ALA A 28 -2.75 -6.41 18.01
CA ALA A 28 -2.25 -7.48 17.16
C ALA A 28 -1.91 -7.00 15.73
N LEU A 29 -0.78 -7.44 15.17
CA LEU A 29 -0.47 -7.32 13.75
C LEU A 29 -0.77 -8.64 13.04
N LEU A 30 -1.64 -8.60 12.04
CA LEU A 30 -2.20 -9.80 11.42
C LEU A 30 -1.61 -9.98 10.01
N ARG A 31 -1.03 -11.14 9.71
CA ARG A 31 -0.58 -11.40 8.34
C ARG A 31 -1.79 -11.41 7.40
N ALA A 32 -1.81 -10.49 6.44
CA ALA A 32 -2.81 -10.42 5.38
C ALA A 32 -2.53 -11.47 4.30
N GLY A 33 -1.26 -11.64 3.94
CA GLY A 33 -0.82 -12.56 2.91
C GLY A 33 0.68 -12.52 2.71
N TYR A 34 1.14 -13.05 1.59
CA TYR A 34 2.55 -13.03 1.19
C TYR A 34 2.69 -12.88 -0.33
N GLY A 35 3.67 -12.12 -0.81
CA GLY A 35 3.90 -11.96 -2.25
C GLY A 35 2.73 -11.28 -3.00
N SER A 36 2.67 -11.53 -4.31
CA SER A 36 1.78 -10.84 -5.25
C SER A 36 0.29 -11.03 -4.96
N ASP A 37 -0.52 -10.09 -5.48
CA ASP A 37 -1.98 -10.10 -5.36
C ASP A 37 -2.63 -11.31 -6.03
N ARG A 38 -2.72 -12.40 -5.27
CA ARG A 38 -3.31 -13.67 -5.66
C ARG A 38 -4.04 -14.22 -4.46
N GLU A 39 -5.29 -14.63 -4.63
CA GLU A 39 -6.10 -15.22 -3.54
C GLU A 39 -5.41 -16.43 -2.91
N GLY A 40 -4.69 -17.24 -3.70
CA GLY A 40 -3.90 -18.37 -3.20
C GLY A 40 -2.70 -18.00 -2.33
N GLN A 41 -2.41 -16.70 -2.18
CA GLN A 41 -1.39 -16.16 -1.29
C GLN A 41 -1.97 -15.32 -0.15
N ASP A 42 -3.29 -15.27 -0.02
CA ASP A 42 -3.95 -14.73 1.17
C ASP A 42 -3.59 -15.62 2.37
N ASP A 43 -3.35 -15.01 3.54
CA ASP A 43 -3.20 -15.81 4.75
C ASP A 43 -4.56 -16.40 5.12
N ALA A 44 -4.61 -17.73 5.17
CA ALA A 44 -5.84 -18.49 5.39
C ALA A 44 -6.58 -18.16 6.72
N ARG A 45 -5.93 -17.48 7.66
CA ARG A 45 -6.55 -17.03 8.92
C ARG A 45 -6.79 -15.52 8.97
N PHE A 46 -6.37 -14.72 8.00
CA PHE A 46 -6.44 -13.25 8.07
C PHE A 46 -7.84 -12.74 8.43
N LEU A 47 -8.86 -13.11 7.66
CA LEU A 47 -10.23 -12.62 7.89
C LEU A 47 -10.82 -13.09 9.22
N GLN A 48 -10.46 -14.31 9.66
CA GLN A 48 -10.89 -14.86 10.95
C GLN A 48 -10.21 -14.13 12.11
N ASN A 49 -8.92 -13.81 11.97
CA ASN A 49 -8.16 -13.07 12.96
C ASN A 49 -8.64 -11.62 13.07
N VAL A 50 -8.96 -10.96 11.95
CA VAL A 50 -9.59 -9.64 11.94
C VAL A 50 -10.91 -9.68 12.71
N ALA A 51 -11.82 -10.60 12.34
CA ALA A 51 -13.11 -10.72 13.01
C ALA A 51 -12.98 -11.02 14.50
N GLY A 52 -12.01 -11.84 14.89
CA GLY A 52 -11.71 -12.16 16.28
C GLY A 52 -11.19 -10.96 17.08
N CYS A 53 -10.28 -10.18 16.49
CA CYS A 53 -9.80 -8.92 17.10
C CYS A 53 -10.95 -7.92 17.25
N GLU A 54 -11.78 -7.74 16.22
CA GLU A 54 -12.92 -6.83 16.25
C GLU A 54 -13.96 -7.24 17.29
N ALA A 55 -14.29 -8.53 17.39
CA ALA A 55 -15.22 -9.06 18.39
C ALA A 55 -14.70 -8.85 19.82
N ALA A 56 -13.41 -9.10 20.05
CA ALA A 56 -12.77 -8.85 21.34
C ALA A 56 -12.54 -7.37 21.63
N GLY A 57 -12.71 -6.48 20.65
CA GLY A 57 -12.31 -5.07 20.74
C GLY A 57 -10.81 -4.91 21.01
N LEU A 58 -9.99 -5.73 20.37
CA LEU A 58 -8.53 -5.65 20.37
C LEU A 58 -8.09 -4.84 19.14
N PRO A 59 -7.39 -3.69 19.31
CA PRO A 59 -6.81 -2.95 18.21
C PRO A 59 -5.93 -3.83 17.32
N TRP A 60 -6.07 -3.69 16.01
CA TRP A 60 -5.32 -4.51 15.05
C TRP A 60 -4.77 -3.71 13.88
N GLY A 61 -3.68 -4.22 13.32
CA GLY A 61 -3.05 -3.79 12.06
C GLY A 61 -2.77 -5.01 11.18
N ALA A 62 -2.20 -4.81 10.00
CA ALA A 62 -1.94 -5.91 9.08
C ALA A 62 -0.54 -5.83 8.49
N TYR A 63 0.03 -6.98 8.14
CA TYR A 63 1.29 -7.05 7.44
C TYR A 63 1.26 -8.00 6.24
N LEU A 64 2.13 -7.79 5.26
CA LEU A 64 2.33 -8.71 4.15
C LEU A 64 3.80 -9.07 4.03
N TYR A 65 4.10 -10.38 4.05
CA TYR A 65 5.45 -10.90 3.86
C TYR A 65 5.85 -10.74 2.39
N SER A 66 6.84 -9.89 2.13
CA SER A 66 7.24 -9.57 0.77
C SER A 66 8.03 -10.72 0.14
N TYR A 67 7.63 -11.14 -1.05
CA TYR A 67 8.43 -11.97 -1.96
C TYR A 67 8.94 -11.20 -3.16
N ALA A 68 8.59 -9.91 -3.30
CA ALA A 68 8.99 -9.07 -4.41
C ALA A 68 10.51 -9.09 -4.62
N MET A 69 10.88 -9.27 -5.88
CA MET A 69 12.23 -9.14 -6.40
C MET A 69 12.31 -8.05 -7.48
N SER A 70 11.23 -7.30 -7.67
CA SER A 70 11.08 -6.22 -8.64
C SER A 70 10.07 -5.19 -8.14
N ILE A 71 10.07 -4.00 -8.75
CA ILE A 71 9.07 -2.97 -8.45
C ILE A 71 7.68 -3.39 -8.92
N GLU A 72 7.56 -4.12 -10.02
CA GLU A 72 6.27 -4.65 -10.50
C GLU A 72 5.63 -5.60 -9.47
N GLU A 73 6.41 -6.50 -8.88
CA GLU A 73 5.92 -7.38 -7.81
C GLU A 73 5.58 -6.59 -6.55
N ALA A 74 6.34 -5.54 -6.20
CA ALA A 74 6.01 -4.65 -5.10
C ALA A 74 4.67 -3.94 -5.30
N GLU A 75 4.40 -3.46 -6.52
CA GLU A 75 3.10 -2.85 -6.85
C GLU A 75 1.96 -3.86 -6.72
N SER A 76 2.21 -5.13 -7.06
CA SER A 76 1.26 -6.22 -6.85
C SER A 76 1.05 -6.53 -5.37
N GLU A 77 2.11 -6.54 -4.55
CA GLU A 77 2.02 -6.69 -3.09
C GLU A 77 1.22 -5.57 -2.43
N ALA A 78 1.39 -4.33 -2.89
CA ALA A 78 0.57 -3.22 -2.43
C ALA A 78 -0.91 -3.42 -2.81
N ALA A 79 -1.19 -3.85 -4.04
CA ALA A 79 -2.56 -4.16 -4.48
C ALA A 79 -3.19 -5.28 -3.64
N HIS A 80 -2.41 -6.29 -3.25
CA HIS A 80 -2.84 -7.39 -2.39
C HIS A 80 -3.32 -6.89 -1.03
N LEU A 81 -2.50 -6.07 -0.35
CA LEU A 81 -2.88 -5.43 0.90
C LEU A 81 -4.17 -4.60 0.73
N LEU A 82 -4.23 -3.76 -0.30
CA LEU A 82 -5.38 -2.89 -0.54
C LEU A 82 -6.67 -3.66 -0.85
N ARG A 83 -6.59 -4.80 -1.56
CA ARG A 83 -7.74 -5.69 -1.78
C ARG A 83 -8.27 -6.22 -0.46
N LEU A 84 -7.39 -6.77 0.38
CA LEU A 84 -7.76 -7.39 1.65
C LEU A 84 -8.23 -6.40 2.72
N LEU A 85 -7.77 -5.15 2.64
CA LEU A 85 -8.14 -4.08 3.57
C LEU A 85 -9.43 -3.33 3.18
N ARG A 86 -10.00 -3.58 2.00
CA ARG A 86 -11.20 -2.88 1.54
C ARG A 86 -12.34 -2.98 2.56
N GLY A 87 -12.85 -1.82 2.99
CA GLY A 87 -13.94 -1.71 3.96
C GLY A 87 -13.56 -1.98 5.42
N LYS A 88 -12.28 -2.24 5.71
CA LYS A 88 -11.77 -2.46 7.07
C LYS A 88 -11.23 -1.19 7.68
N LYS A 89 -11.16 -1.14 9.01
CA LYS A 89 -10.69 0.04 9.78
C LYS A 89 -9.63 -0.33 10.82
N PRO A 90 -8.45 -0.84 10.42
CA PRO A 90 -7.38 -1.19 11.37
C PRO A 90 -6.92 0.02 12.17
N SER A 91 -6.75 -0.14 13.48
CA SER A 91 -6.27 0.92 14.39
C SER A 91 -4.74 0.96 14.52
N TYR A 92 -4.04 0.01 13.91
CA TYR A 92 -2.58 -0.05 13.83
C TYR A 92 -2.10 0.05 12.36
N PRO A 93 -0.79 0.28 12.14
CA PRO A 93 -0.22 0.43 10.81
C PRO A 93 -0.46 -0.75 9.86
N ILE A 94 -0.35 -0.46 8.57
CA ILE A 94 -0.25 -1.47 7.51
C ILE A 94 1.22 -1.61 7.13
N VAL A 95 1.73 -2.82 7.23
CA VAL A 95 3.17 -3.10 7.22
C VAL A 95 3.56 -3.91 5.99
N ILE A 96 4.60 -3.47 5.27
CA ILE A 96 5.39 -4.38 4.45
C ILE A 96 6.46 -5.06 5.31
N ASP A 97 6.42 -6.38 5.35
CA ASP A 97 7.44 -7.21 5.99
C ASP A 97 8.52 -7.54 4.94
N MET A 98 9.69 -6.91 5.10
CA MET A 98 10.83 -7.00 4.19
C MET A 98 11.95 -7.84 4.82
N GLU A 99 11.90 -9.13 4.56
CA GLU A 99 12.94 -10.09 4.96
C GLU A 99 13.11 -11.23 3.94
N ASP A 100 13.91 -12.24 4.32
CA ASP A 100 14.14 -13.45 3.52
C ASP A 100 14.38 -14.68 4.43
N ALA A 101 13.54 -14.86 5.45
CA ALA A 101 13.71 -15.92 6.45
C ALA A 101 13.63 -17.34 5.85
N ASP A 102 12.85 -17.52 4.78
CA ASP A 102 12.77 -18.80 4.04
C ASP A 102 13.83 -18.94 2.92
N GLY A 103 14.65 -17.91 2.73
CA GLY A 103 15.68 -17.81 1.69
C GLY A 103 15.14 -17.73 0.26
N TYR A 104 13.87 -17.38 0.08
CA TYR A 104 13.23 -17.25 -1.24
C TYR A 104 14.03 -16.37 -2.21
N LYS A 105 14.44 -15.17 -1.77
CA LYS A 105 15.16 -14.19 -2.58
C LYS A 105 16.57 -14.68 -2.83
N ALA A 106 17.27 -15.14 -1.79
CA ALA A 106 18.61 -15.70 -1.90
C ALA A 106 18.70 -16.85 -2.93
N LYS A 107 17.73 -17.78 -2.91
CA LYS A 107 17.66 -18.91 -3.87
C LYS A 107 17.43 -18.47 -5.32
N ARG A 108 17.02 -17.23 -5.56
CA ARG A 108 16.77 -16.64 -6.88
C ARG A 108 17.81 -15.58 -7.27
N GLY A 109 18.98 -15.62 -6.65
CA GLY A 109 20.09 -14.69 -6.93
C GLY A 109 20.11 -13.44 -6.03
N GLY A 110 19.13 -13.31 -5.13
CA GLY A 110 19.02 -12.18 -4.21
C GLY A 110 18.56 -10.89 -4.89
N ILE A 111 18.40 -9.85 -4.07
CA ILE A 111 18.18 -8.47 -4.52
C ILE A 111 19.21 -7.55 -3.86
N GLY A 112 19.59 -6.50 -4.60
CA GLY A 112 20.48 -5.46 -4.09
C GLY A 112 19.81 -4.55 -3.07
N ARG A 113 20.61 -3.85 -2.25
CA ARG A 113 20.12 -2.98 -1.17
C ARG A 113 19.15 -1.90 -1.64
N GLN A 114 19.48 -1.25 -2.76
CA GLN A 114 18.65 -0.18 -3.30
C GLN A 114 17.30 -0.73 -3.78
N LEU A 115 17.29 -1.85 -4.50
CA LEU A 115 16.04 -2.46 -4.95
C LEU A 115 15.16 -2.92 -3.78
N ALA A 116 15.74 -3.53 -2.74
CA ALA A 116 15.00 -3.88 -1.53
C ALA A 116 14.36 -2.64 -0.87
N THR A 117 15.09 -1.52 -0.84
CA THR A 117 14.61 -0.24 -0.33
C THR A 117 13.49 0.34 -1.20
N ASP A 118 13.63 0.27 -2.51
CA ASP A 118 12.65 0.78 -3.47
C ASP A 118 11.35 -0.03 -3.44
N ILE A 119 11.42 -1.35 -3.19
CA ILE A 119 10.24 -2.19 -2.93
C ILE A 119 9.48 -1.68 -1.71
N VAL A 120 10.18 -1.45 -0.58
CA VAL A 120 9.55 -0.90 0.64
C VAL A 120 8.92 0.46 0.37
N LYS A 121 9.65 1.37 -0.29
CA LYS A 121 9.12 2.70 -0.64
C LYS A 121 7.89 2.62 -1.50
N THR A 122 7.88 1.72 -2.48
CA THR A 122 6.77 1.50 -3.41
C THR A 122 5.53 1.09 -2.63
N VAL A 123 5.61 0.02 -1.83
CA VAL A 123 4.46 -0.48 -1.07
C VAL A 123 3.95 0.57 -0.08
N CYS A 124 4.84 1.18 0.70
CA CYS A 124 4.43 2.21 1.66
C CYS A 124 3.82 3.44 0.99
N ALA A 125 4.34 3.90 -0.15
CA ALA A 125 3.77 5.04 -0.88
C ALA A 125 2.37 4.72 -1.44
N ARG A 126 2.15 3.48 -1.92
CA ARG A 126 0.83 3.03 -2.37
C ARG A 126 -0.18 2.96 -1.23
N LEU A 127 0.25 2.52 -0.04
CA LEU A 127 -0.58 2.48 1.15
C LEU A 127 -0.95 3.90 1.63
N GLU A 128 0.01 4.81 1.75
CA GLU A 128 -0.24 6.21 2.10
C GLU A 128 -1.15 6.91 1.08
N GLY A 129 -0.92 6.68 -0.21
CA GLY A 129 -1.76 7.21 -1.28
C GLY A 129 -3.20 6.70 -1.24
N ALA A 130 -3.44 5.54 -0.63
CA ALA A 130 -4.77 4.99 -0.37
C ALA A 130 -5.34 5.39 1.00
N GLY A 131 -4.66 6.28 1.74
CA GLY A 131 -5.13 6.79 3.03
C GLY A 131 -4.84 5.86 4.21
N TYR A 132 -3.86 4.97 4.10
CA TYR A 132 -3.39 4.12 5.21
C TYR A 132 -2.11 4.66 5.84
N TYR A 133 -1.97 4.43 7.14
CA TYR A 133 -0.72 4.64 7.86
C TYR A 133 0.25 3.50 7.53
N ALA A 134 1.24 3.78 6.69
CA ALA A 134 2.23 2.80 6.25
C ALA A 134 3.39 2.66 7.25
N MET A 135 3.88 1.43 7.39
CA MET A 135 5.05 1.08 8.19
C MET A 135 5.83 0.00 7.44
N TRP A 136 7.10 -0.16 7.78
CA TRP A 136 7.91 -1.27 7.27
C TRP A 136 8.51 -2.07 8.42
N TYR A 137 8.65 -3.36 8.20
CA TYR A 137 9.28 -4.28 9.13
C TYR A 137 10.53 -4.89 8.52
N ALA A 138 11.52 -5.11 9.38
CA ALA A 138 12.72 -5.86 9.07
C ALA A 138 13.45 -6.26 10.37
N ASN A 139 14.25 -7.31 10.30
CA ASN A 139 15.22 -7.59 11.35
C ASN A 139 16.42 -6.62 11.31
N ARG A 140 17.22 -6.62 12.39
CA ARG A 140 18.40 -5.74 12.53
C ARG A 140 19.42 -5.89 11.39
N ASP A 141 19.66 -7.11 10.87
CA ASP A 141 20.59 -7.32 9.76
C ASP A 141 20.08 -6.65 8.49
N TRP A 142 18.80 -6.81 8.18
CA TRP A 142 18.20 -6.18 7.02
C TRP A 142 18.27 -4.66 7.06
N TYR A 143 17.98 -4.08 8.23
CA TYR A 143 18.12 -2.63 8.45
C TYR A 143 19.55 -2.13 8.13
N LEU A 144 20.58 -2.80 8.66
CA LEU A 144 21.97 -2.33 8.57
C LEU A 144 22.61 -2.66 7.22
N ASN A 145 22.31 -3.85 6.69
CA ASN A 145 23.10 -4.50 5.65
C ASN A 145 22.33 -4.71 4.35
N ARG A 146 21.00 -4.80 4.39
CA ARG A 146 20.17 -5.14 3.21
C ARG A 146 19.30 -3.99 2.72
N LEU A 147 19.16 -2.92 3.49
CA LEU A 147 18.34 -1.75 3.15
C LEU A 147 19.16 -0.46 3.27
N CYS A 148 18.77 0.57 2.52
CA CYS A 148 19.20 1.95 2.71
C CYS A 148 18.18 2.63 3.65
N ALA A 149 18.22 2.27 4.93
CA ALA A 149 17.19 2.64 5.90
C ALA A 149 17.01 4.16 6.09
N ASP A 150 18.05 4.94 5.81
CA ASP A 150 18.00 6.41 5.76
C ASP A 150 16.96 6.94 4.76
N GLN A 151 16.76 6.24 3.64
CA GLN A 151 15.75 6.58 2.64
C GLN A 151 14.31 6.23 3.07
N LEU A 152 14.16 5.48 4.17
CA LEU A 152 12.88 5.02 4.71
C LEU A 152 12.45 5.82 5.96
N ALA A 153 13.26 6.79 6.40
CA ALA A 153 13.08 7.50 7.67
C ALA A 153 11.76 8.27 7.81
N LYS A 154 11.03 8.51 6.71
CA LYS A 154 9.69 9.11 6.77
C LYS A 154 8.61 8.15 7.28
N TYR A 155 8.84 6.84 7.19
CA TYR A 155 7.92 5.81 7.65
C TYR A 155 8.36 5.30 9.02
N ASP A 156 7.39 4.97 9.86
CA ASP A 156 7.69 4.25 11.08
C ASP A 156 8.25 2.84 10.78
N PHE A 157 9.07 2.35 11.70
CA PHE A 157 9.79 1.09 11.55
C PHE A 157 9.38 0.11 12.65
N TRP A 158 9.10 -1.13 12.26
CA TRP A 158 8.90 -2.28 13.15
C TRP A 158 10.16 -3.16 13.13
N LEU A 159 10.91 -3.14 14.23
CA LEU A 159 12.18 -3.84 14.37
C LEU A 159 11.97 -5.26 14.91
N ALA A 160 12.51 -6.27 14.23
CA ALA A 160 12.80 -7.57 14.87
C ALA A 160 14.24 -7.62 15.40
N HIS A 161 14.36 -7.79 16.72
CA HIS A 161 15.64 -8.08 17.37
C HIS A 161 15.41 -8.73 18.74
N TRP A 162 15.69 -10.03 18.83
CA TRP A 162 15.38 -10.83 20.01
C TRP A 162 16.59 -11.03 20.93
N GLY A 163 16.34 -11.39 22.19
CA GLY A 163 17.41 -11.73 23.14
C GLY A 163 18.22 -10.54 23.66
N VAL A 164 17.68 -9.33 23.52
CA VAL A 164 18.27 -8.06 23.99
C VAL A 164 17.29 -7.34 24.93
N GLU A 165 17.81 -6.50 25.82
CA GLU A 165 17.01 -5.82 26.86
C GLU A 165 16.09 -4.71 26.32
N GLY A 166 16.37 -4.20 25.13
CA GLY A 166 15.62 -3.12 24.49
C GLY A 166 15.90 -3.04 23.00
N PRO A 167 15.12 -2.23 22.26
CA PRO A 167 15.29 -2.08 20.82
C PRO A 167 16.67 -1.48 20.51
N SER A 168 17.46 -2.18 19.71
CA SER A 168 18.81 -1.73 19.35
C SER A 168 18.85 -0.60 18.30
N LEU A 169 17.69 -0.24 17.74
CA LEU A 169 17.52 0.77 16.73
C LEU A 169 16.24 1.57 17.03
N PRO A 170 16.17 2.86 16.65
CA PRO A 170 14.93 3.62 16.75
C PRO A 170 13.81 2.92 15.98
N CYS A 171 12.71 2.63 16.64
CA CYS A 171 11.56 1.95 16.06
C CYS A 171 10.26 2.43 16.70
N GLY A 172 9.17 2.28 15.98
CA GLY A 172 7.82 2.51 16.50
C GLY A 172 7.23 1.26 17.15
N ILE A 173 7.60 0.08 16.66
CA ILE A 173 7.27 -1.22 17.22
C ILE A 173 8.55 -2.08 17.29
N TRP A 174 8.71 -2.86 18.34
CA TRP A 174 9.81 -3.80 18.52
C TRP A 174 9.26 -5.20 18.78
N GLN A 175 9.49 -6.12 17.83
CA GLN A 175 9.31 -7.55 18.05
C GLN A 175 10.51 -8.06 18.86
N HIS A 176 10.25 -8.39 20.13
CA HIS A 176 11.30 -8.66 21.11
C HIS A 176 11.53 -10.16 21.36
N THR A 177 10.61 -11.02 20.92
CA THR A 177 10.77 -12.48 20.95
C THR A 177 9.84 -13.15 19.94
N SER A 178 10.26 -14.32 19.44
CA SER A 178 9.42 -15.26 18.69
C SER A 178 9.03 -16.51 19.49
N ASP A 179 9.36 -16.52 20.78
CA ASP A 179 9.16 -17.65 21.70
C ASP A 179 8.22 -17.27 22.86
N GLY A 180 7.32 -16.33 22.61
CA GLY A 180 6.30 -15.90 23.57
C GLY A 180 5.25 -16.99 23.82
N ALA A 181 4.63 -16.93 24.99
CA ALA A 181 3.48 -17.74 25.35
C ALA A 181 2.35 -16.82 25.81
N VAL A 182 1.24 -16.83 25.07
CA VAL A 182 0.07 -15.97 25.32
C VAL A 182 -1.18 -16.84 25.48
N PRO A 183 -1.89 -16.74 26.62
CA PRO A 183 -3.16 -17.41 26.81
C PRO A 183 -4.13 -17.17 25.63
N GLY A 184 -4.66 -18.25 25.08
CA GLY A 184 -5.53 -18.21 23.90
C GLY A 184 -4.84 -18.56 22.59
N ILE A 185 -3.50 -18.68 22.57
CA ILE A 185 -2.73 -19.16 21.43
C ILE A 185 -2.03 -20.46 21.81
N ALA A 186 -2.13 -21.46 20.95
CA ALA A 186 -1.42 -22.72 21.15
C ALA A 186 0.01 -22.61 20.60
N GLY A 187 0.99 -22.96 21.41
CA GLY A 187 2.40 -22.91 21.03
C GLY A 187 2.99 -21.51 21.14
N ARG A 188 4.05 -21.27 20.37
CA ARG A 188 4.82 -20.03 20.39
C ARG A 188 4.12 -18.92 19.60
N VAL A 189 4.30 -17.69 20.07
CA VAL A 189 3.85 -16.49 19.38
C VAL A 189 4.92 -15.40 19.44
N ASP A 190 4.96 -14.60 18.39
CA ASP A 190 5.79 -13.40 18.33
C ASP A 190 5.19 -12.32 19.24
N CYS A 191 6.02 -11.67 20.06
CA CYS A 191 5.58 -10.64 20.98
C CYS A 191 6.26 -9.30 20.69
N ASP A 192 5.45 -8.25 20.77
CA ASP A 192 5.81 -6.90 20.39
C ASP A 192 5.62 -5.89 21.51
N ILE A 193 6.40 -4.81 21.45
CA ILE A 193 6.15 -3.57 22.17
C ILE A 193 6.00 -2.44 21.18
N ALA A 194 4.85 -1.75 21.20
CA ALA A 194 4.69 -0.47 20.49
C ALA A 194 5.05 0.69 21.42
N TYR A 195 5.85 1.62 20.92
CA TYR A 195 6.31 2.81 21.63
C TYR A 195 5.49 4.07 21.31
N LYS A 196 4.50 3.92 20.44
CA LYS A 196 3.58 4.98 20.02
C LYS A 196 2.13 4.54 20.17
N ASP A 197 1.26 5.49 20.48
CA ASP A 197 -0.18 5.29 20.47
C ASP A 197 -0.71 5.38 19.04
N TYR A 198 -0.53 4.31 18.27
CA TYR A 198 -1.00 4.23 16.89
C TYR A 198 -2.51 4.46 16.74
N PRO A 199 -3.38 3.90 17.61
CA PRO A 199 -4.80 4.21 17.56
C PRO A 199 -5.08 5.73 17.59
N ALA A 200 -4.46 6.46 18.53
CA ALA A 200 -4.64 7.90 18.61
C ALA A 200 -4.07 8.65 17.39
N ILE A 201 -2.85 8.29 16.95
CA ILE A 201 -2.19 8.92 15.80
C ILE A 201 -3.01 8.73 14.52
N ILE A 202 -3.46 7.50 14.27
CA ILE A 202 -4.21 7.13 13.06
C ILE A 202 -5.60 7.77 13.08
N GLN A 203 -6.25 7.80 14.25
CA GLN A 203 -7.54 8.48 14.43
C GLN A 203 -7.41 9.99 14.16
N ALA A 204 -6.41 10.65 14.75
CA ALA A 204 -6.20 12.09 14.58
C ALA A 204 -5.89 12.46 13.12
N ALA A 205 -5.17 11.60 12.40
CA ALA A 205 -4.86 11.79 10.99
C ALA A 205 -6.01 11.44 10.04
N GLY A 206 -7.10 10.83 10.54
CA GLY A 206 -8.22 10.36 9.71
C GLY A 206 -7.87 9.22 8.76
N LEU A 207 -6.79 8.48 9.06
CA LEU A 207 -6.26 7.41 8.22
C LEU A 207 -6.95 6.06 8.49
N ASN A 208 -6.61 5.06 7.67
CA ASN A 208 -7.11 3.69 7.79
C ASN A 208 -8.65 3.61 7.74
N GLY A 209 -9.26 4.29 6.76
CA GLY A 209 -10.71 4.24 6.54
C GLY A 209 -11.56 4.98 7.59
N ARG A 210 -10.95 5.87 8.39
CA ARG A 210 -11.65 6.69 9.40
C ARG A 210 -12.18 8.02 8.85
N GLY A 211 -11.60 8.55 7.77
CA GLY A 211 -11.91 9.90 7.28
C GLY A 211 -11.43 10.98 8.27
N GLN A 212 -11.29 12.22 7.83
CA GLN A 212 -11.00 13.31 8.78
C GLN A 212 -12.21 13.47 9.72
N GLY A 213 -12.02 13.10 10.98
CA GLY A 213 -13.05 13.26 12.01
C GLY A 213 -13.32 14.74 12.25
N GLY A 214 -14.50 15.20 11.83
CA GLY A 214 -15.10 16.42 12.37
C GLY A 214 -15.90 16.07 13.62
N GLU A 215 -15.57 16.69 14.75
CA GLU A 215 -16.42 16.73 15.95
C GLU A 215 -17.68 17.57 15.68
N GLY A 216 -18.84 17.14 16.18
CA GLY A 216 -20.01 18.02 16.39
C GLY A 216 -21.36 17.48 15.90
N GLU A 217 -22.19 17.10 16.86
CA GLU A 217 -23.52 16.47 16.81
C GLU A 217 -24.68 17.16 16.04
N SER A 218 -25.67 16.31 15.76
CA SER A 218 -27.14 16.47 15.90
C SER A 218 -27.99 16.85 14.67
N GLY A 219 -29.07 16.06 14.50
CA GLY A 219 -30.25 16.44 13.71
C GLY A 219 -30.64 15.40 12.66
N GLY A 220 -31.62 14.55 12.98
CA GLY A 220 -32.15 13.52 12.07
C GLY A 220 -33.02 14.06 10.93
N GLY A 221 -33.43 13.13 10.06
CA GLY A 221 -34.41 13.37 9.00
C GLY A 221 -34.16 12.47 7.80
N GLU A 222 -35.05 11.51 7.59
CA GLU A 222 -35.16 10.73 6.35
C GLU A 222 -35.67 11.60 5.18
N GLU A 223 -35.45 11.07 3.98
CA GLU A 223 -36.09 11.37 2.68
C GLU A 223 -35.52 12.51 1.80
N GLY A 224 -35.30 12.16 0.52
CA GLY A 224 -35.23 13.11 -0.58
C GLY A 224 -34.13 12.83 -1.61
N GLU A 225 -34.43 12.04 -2.64
CA GLU A 225 -33.76 12.16 -3.95
C GLU A 225 -33.94 13.59 -4.47
N ALA A 226 -32.84 14.33 -4.66
CA ALA A 226 -32.82 15.56 -5.43
C ALA A 226 -31.44 15.77 -6.09
N GLU A 227 -31.49 16.02 -7.39
CA GLU A 227 -30.38 16.25 -8.31
C GLU A 227 -29.39 17.32 -7.79
N ARG A 228 -28.08 17.04 -7.87
CA ARG A 228 -27.03 18.03 -7.58
C ARG A 228 -26.64 18.78 -8.87
N PRO A 229 -26.50 20.12 -8.87
CA PRO A 229 -26.23 20.89 -10.08
C PRO A 229 -24.81 20.66 -10.61
N LEU A 230 -24.69 20.62 -11.95
CA LEU A 230 -23.43 20.66 -12.69
C LEU A 230 -22.70 21.98 -12.39
N VAL A 231 -21.49 21.91 -11.82
CA VAL A 231 -20.56 23.05 -11.76
C VAL A 231 -19.91 23.27 -13.13
N PRO A 232 -19.86 24.50 -13.66
CA PRO A 232 -19.29 24.76 -14.98
C PRO A 232 -17.76 24.70 -14.94
N SER A 233 -17.19 23.92 -15.86
CA SER A 233 -15.75 23.84 -16.14
C SER A 233 -15.20 25.18 -16.64
N ARG A 234 -14.23 25.77 -15.93
CA ARG A 234 -13.40 26.86 -16.46
C ARG A 234 -12.22 26.29 -17.26
N PRO A 235 -11.76 26.96 -18.34
CA PRO A 235 -10.60 26.52 -19.11
C PRO A 235 -9.33 26.64 -18.26
N VAL A 236 -8.52 25.58 -18.22
CA VAL A 236 -7.22 25.58 -17.53
C VAL A 236 -6.16 26.06 -18.52
N GLU A 237 -5.64 27.27 -18.30
CA GLU A 237 -4.57 27.88 -19.10
C GLU A 237 -3.26 27.08 -19.08
N ASP A 238 -2.43 27.29 -20.11
CA ASP A 238 -1.06 26.78 -20.25
C ASP A 238 -0.17 27.26 -19.09
N ARG A 239 -0.01 26.41 -18.09
CA ARG A 239 0.86 26.65 -16.93
C ARG A 239 2.20 25.92 -17.13
N THR A 240 3.30 26.59 -16.79
CA THR A 240 4.64 26.01 -16.66
C THR A 240 5.05 25.92 -15.19
N TYR A 241 5.99 25.04 -14.88
CA TYR A 241 6.54 24.82 -13.55
C TYR A 241 8.07 24.69 -13.62
N THR A 242 8.79 25.43 -12.78
CA THR A 242 10.25 25.31 -12.65
C THR A 242 10.56 24.31 -11.54
N VAL A 243 11.16 23.19 -11.93
CA VAL A 243 11.58 22.09 -11.05
C VAL A 243 12.51 22.62 -9.95
N GLN A 244 12.20 22.30 -8.70
CA GLN A 244 12.96 22.65 -7.52
C GLN A 244 13.85 21.49 -7.07
N LYS A 245 14.80 21.78 -6.18
CA LYS A 245 15.66 20.75 -5.58
C LYS A 245 14.81 19.79 -4.74
N GLY A 246 14.75 18.53 -5.17
CA GLY A 246 14.00 17.47 -4.48
C GLY A 246 12.69 17.10 -5.16
N ASP A 247 12.30 17.79 -6.22
CA ASP A 247 11.11 17.44 -6.99
C ASP A 247 11.28 16.14 -7.77
N THR A 248 10.16 15.46 -7.96
CA THR A 248 10.01 14.35 -8.91
C THR A 248 8.85 14.67 -9.83
N LEU A 249 8.89 14.13 -11.06
CA LEU A 249 7.76 14.24 -11.99
C LEU A 249 6.45 13.71 -11.38
N TRP A 250 6.55 12.72 -10.49
CA TRP A 250 5.42 12.18 -9.76
C TRP A 250 4.83 13.18 -8.76
N GLY A 251 5.67 13.83 -7.95
CA GLY A 251 5.20 14.86 -7.01
C GLY A 251 4.59 16.06 -7.74
N ILE A 252 5.17 16.44 -8.88
CA ILE A 252 4.63 17.52 -9.72
C ILE A 252 3.31 17.10 -10.37
N ALA A 253 3.22 15.88 -10.89
CA ALA A 253 1.99 15.33 -11.46
C ALA A 253 0.84 15.34 -10.45
N GLN A 254 1.11 14.88 -9.23
CA GLN A 254 0.14 14.88 -8.14
C GLN A 254 -0.29 16.30 -7.75
N THR A 255 0.66 17.24 -7.64
CA THR A 255 0.40 18.64 -7.28
C THR A 255 -0.53 19.34 -8.28
N TYR A 256 -0.40 19.02 -9.56
CA TYR A 256 -1.15 19.68 -10.64
C TYR A 256 -2.27 18.82 -11.24
N GLY A 257 -2.62 17.70 -10.58
CA GLY A 257 -3.75 16.86 -10.99
C GLY A 257 -3.59 16.24 -12.39
N THR A 258 -2.37 15.83 -12.73
CA THR A 258 -2.02 15.15 -13.99
C THR A 258 -1.23 13.87 -13.69
N THR A 259 -0.65 13.21 -14.70
CA THR A 259 0.15 11.99 -14.52
C THR A 259 1.61 12.21 -14.93
N VAL A 260 2.52 11.37 -14.40
CA VAL A 260 3.94 11.35 -14.80
C VAL A 260 4.08 11.17 -16.30
N ALA A 261 3.29 10.27 -16.89
CA ALA A 261 3.29 10.00 -18.32
C ALA A 261 2.84 11.23 -19.13
N ALA A 262 1.73 11.86 -18.74
CA ALA A 262 1.25 13.07 -19.43
C ALA A 262 2.23 14.24 -19.30
N LEU A 263 2.91 14.40 -18.16
CA LEU A 263 3.97 15.39 -18.00
C LEU A 263 5.23 15.02 -18.80
N ALA A 264 5.66 13.76 -18.79
CA ALA A 264 6.84 13.33 -19.51
C ALA A 264 6.65 13.48 -21.02
N GLU A 265 5.51 13.04 -21.56
CA GLU A 265 5.17 13.16 -22.97
C GLU A 265 5.10 14.63 -23.40
N ARG A 266 4.35 15.46 -22.64
CA ARG A 266 4.21 16.89 -22.94
C ARG A 266 5.54 17.64 -22.98
N ASN A 267 6.49 17.19 -22.17
CA ASN A 267 7.80 17.82 -22.04
C ASN A 267 8.90 17.09 -22.80
N GLY A 268 8.56 16.08 -23.64
CA GLY A 268 9.52 15.31 -24.43
C GLY A 268 10.59 14.60 -23.58
N LEU A 269 10.24 14.19 -22.35
CA LEU A 269 11.17 13.61 -21.39
C LEU A 269 11.33 12.12 -21.68
N ALA A 270 12.47 11.76 -22.28
CA ALA A 270 12.82 10.37 -22.59
C ALA A 270 12.98 9.50 -21.33
N ASN A 271 13.30 10.10 -20.19
CA ASN A 271 13.36 9.42 -18.91
C ASN A 271 12.59 10.25 -17.84
N PRO A 272 11.40 9.78 -17.43
CA PRO A 272 10.58 10.45 -16.41
C PRO A 272 11.21 10.50 -15.00
N ASP A 273 12.28 9.76 -14.74
CA ASP A 273 13.00 9.80 -13.45
C ASP A 273 14.15 10.84 -13.46
N ARG A 274 14.36 11.54 -14.57
CA ARG A 274 15.45 12.51 -14.74
C ARG A 274 14.92 13.89 -15.07
N ILE A 275 14.48 14.60 -14.02
CA ILE A 275 14.30 16.05 -14.04
C ILE A 275 15.37 16.73 -13.18
N TYR A 276 15.76 17.94 -13.56
CA TYR A 276 16.83 18.68 -12.88
C TYR A 276 16.30 19.97 -12.24
N PRO A 277 16.79 20.35 -11.05
CA PRO A 277 16.46 21.66 -10.48
C PRO A 277 16.78 22.80 -11.46
N GLY A 278 15.81 23.70 -11.65
CA GLY A 278 15.85 24.78 -12.64
C GLY A 278 15.24 24.42 -14.00
N GLN A 279 14.91 23.15 -14.25
CA GLN A 279 14.24 22.73 -15.49
C GLN A 279 12.80 23.24 -15.52
N VAL A 280 12.37 23.88 -16.61
CA VAL A 280 10.98 24.32 -16.78
C VAL A 280 10.20 23.24 -17.53
N ILE A 281 9.07 22.81 -16.96
CA ILE A 281 8.16 21.83 -17.55
C ILE A 281 6.73 22.36 -17.66
N GLN A 282 6.05 22.04 -18.75
CA GLN A 282 4.64 22.30 -19.02
C GLN A 282 3.75 21.42 -18.16
N ILE A 283 2.84 22.03 -17.41
CA ILE A 283 1.90 21.38 -16.47
C ILE A 283 0.42 21.59 -16.86
N GLY A 284 0.09 22.53 -17.77
CA GLY A 284 -1.29 22.77 -18.30
C GLY A 284 -1.47 22.49 -19.81
N GLY A 285 -2.73 22.37 -20.27
CA GLY A 285 -3.14 22.11 -21.67
C GLY A 285 -3.70 20.69 -21.92
N GLN A 286 -4.75 20.53 -22.75
CA GLN A 286 -5.22 19.21 -23.19
C GLN A 286 -4.26 18.62 -24.25
N ALA A 287 -3.78 17.39 -24.05
CA ALA A 287 -3.07 16.66 -25.09
C ALA A 287 -4.08 16.24 -26.18
N SER A 288 -3.85 16.70 -27.41
CA SER A 288 -4.68 16.34 -28.58
C SER A 288 -4.51 14.88 -28.95
N VAL A 289 -5.64 14.19 -29.12
CA VAL A 289 -5.78 12.74 -29.28
C VAL A 289 -5.79 12.37 -30.77
N VAL A 290 -4.82 11.56 -31.20
CA VAL A 290 -4.99 10.65 -32.35
C VAL A 290 -4.62 9.26 -31.86
N GLY A 291 -5.62 8.52 -31.37
CA GLY A 291 -5.48 7.25 -30.66
C GLY A 291 -5.19 6.07 -31.58
N LYS A 292 -4.36 5.14 -31.11
CA LYS A 292 -4.21 3.80 -31.71
C LYS A 292 -5.42 2.97 -31.28
N THR A 293 -6.06 2.24 -32.17
CA THR A 293 -7.17 1.33 -31.80
C THR A 293 -6.72 -0.13 -31.80
N TYR A 294 -7.37 -0.97 -31.00
CA TYR A 294 -7.14 -2.42 -30.93
C TYR A 294 -8.47 -3.18 -31.05
N THR A 295 -8.53 -4.18 -31.94
CA THR A 295 -9.70 -5.07 -32.06
C THR A 295 -9.52 -6.30 -31.19
N VAL A 296 -10.41 -6.48 -30.21
CA VAL A 296 -10.44 -7.60 -29.25
C VAL A 296 -10.53 -8.94 -29.96
N ARG A 297 -9.66 -9.88 -29.57
CA ARG A 297 -9.62 -11.25 -30.11
C ARG A 297 -10.22 -12.24 -29.11
N LYS A 298 -10.59 -13.43 -29.61
CA LYS A 298 -11.07 -14.51 -28.75
C LYS A 298 -9.99 -14.90 -27.72
N GLY A 299 -10.32 -14.76 -26.43
CA GLY A 299 -9.41 -15.05 -25.31
C GLY A 299 -8.66 -13.83 -24.75
N ASP A 300 -8.86 -12.64 -25.32
CA ASP A 300 -8.27 -11.41 -24.76
C ASP A 300 -8.95 -11.01 -23.44
N SER A 301 -8.15 -10.38 -22.57
CA SER A 301 -8.62 -9.58 -21.43
C SER A 301 -8.08 -8.17 -21.53
N LEU A 302 -8.74 -7.20 -20.88
CA LEU A 302 -8.24 -5.82 -20.83
C LEU A 302 -6.82 -5.74 -20.26
N TRP A 303 -6.51 -6.60 -19.29
CA TRP A 303 -5.16 -6.76 -18.73
C TRP A 303 -4.15 -7.20 -19.78
N ALA A 304 -4.44 -8.26 -20.55
CA ALA A 304 -3.51 -8.75 -21.57
C ALA A 304 -3.32 -7.74 -22.71
N ILE A 305 -4.37 -7.01 -23.07
CA ILE A 305 -4.29 -5.93 -24.06
C ILE A 305 -3.44 -4.78 -23.51
N ALA A 306 -3.64 -4.37 -22.25
CA ALA A 306 -2.81 -3.34 -21.62
C ALA A 306 -1.34 -3.77 -21.50
N ALA A 307 -1.06 -5.01 -21.14
CA ALA A 307 0.31 -5.53 -21.09
C ALA A 307 1.01 -5.44 -22.45
N ARG A 308 0.31 -5.79 -23.53
CA ARG A 308 0.87 -5.78 -24.89
C ARG A 308 0.96 -4.39 -25.49
N GLU A 309 -0.08 -3.59 -25.33
CA GLU A 309 -0.23 -2.32 -26.04
C GLU A 309 0.27 -1.12 -25.23
N LEU A 310 0.24 -1.22 -23.90
CA LEU A 310 0.65 -0.17 -22.94
C LEU A 310 1.91 -0.54 -22.15
N GLY A 311 2.47 -1.73 -22.38
CA GLY A 311 3.67 -2.23 -21.71
C GLY A 311 3.46 -2.74 -20.28
N SER A 312 2.25 -2.64 -19.72
CA SER A 312 1.92 -3.20 -18.40
C SER A 312 0.43 -3.53 -18.29
N GLY A 313 0.10 -4.71 -17.78
CA GLY A 313 -1.28 -5.15 -17.63
C GLY A 313 -2.07 -4.34 -16.61
N GLY A 314 -1.39 -3.77 -15.60
CA GLY A 314 -2.00 -2.88 -14.61
C GLY A 314 -2.58 -1.59 -15.21
N ARG A 315 -2.20 -1.23 -16.44
CA ARG A 315 -2.74 -0.08 -17.18
C ARG A 315 -4.09 -0.35 -17.84
N TYR A 316 -4.72 -1.50 -17.59
CA TYR A 316 -6.03 -1.83 -18.19
C TYR A 316 -7.15 -0.84 -17.82
N GLY A 317 -7.04 -0.19 -16.66
CA GLY A 317 -7.95 0.88 -16.25
C GLY A 317 -7.92 2.08 -17.20
N GLU A 318 -6.79 2.34 -17.87
CA GLU A 318 -6.66 3.40 -18.87
C GLU A 318 -7.45 3.05 -20.13
N ILE A 319 -7.40 1.79 -20.57
CA ILE A 319 -8.23 1.30 -21.68
C ILE A 319 -9.71 1.40 -21.31
N LYS A 320 -10.09 1.03 -20.08
CA LYS A 320 -11.49 1.16 -19.62
C LYS A 320 -11.97 2.61 -19.65
N ALA A 321 -11.17 3.52 -19.10
CA ALA A 321 -11.49 4.93 -19.05
C ALA A 321 -11.61 5.53 -20.46
N ALA A 322 -10.66 5.21 -21.34
CA ALA A 322 -10.65 5.67 -22.73
C ALA A 322 -11.89 5.20 -23.53
N ASN A 323 -12.45 4.04 -23.16
CA ASN A 323 -13.57 3.42 -23.87
C ASN A 323 -14.90 3.48 -23.11
N GLY A 324 -14.97 4.22 -22.00
CA GLY A 324 -16.19 4.34 -21.19
C GLY A 324 -16.73 3.01 -20.65
N LEU A 325 -15.87 2.01 -20.40
CA LEU A 325 -16.29 0.69 -19.96
C LEU A 325 -16.63 0.69 -18.46
N SER A 326 -17.86 0.30 -18.12
CA SER A 326 -18.33 0.16 -16.73
C SER A 326 -17.87 -1.12 -16.03
N GLY A 327 -17.37 -2.10 -16.79
CA GLY A 327 -16.88 -3.39 -16.29
C GLY A 327 -15.68 -3.90 -17.09
N ASP A 328 -15.13 -5.05 -16.68
CA ASP A 328 -13.92 -5.62 -17.30
C ASP A 328 -14.24 -6.54 -18.50
N THR A 329 -15.52 -6.78 -18.75
CA THR A 329 -15.99 -7.65 -19.83
C THR A 329 -15.80 -6.97 -21.19
N ILE A 330 -15.08 -7.66 -22.08
CA ILE A 330 -14.89 -7.28 -23.48
C ILE A 330 -15.23 -8.45 -24.39
N TYR A 331 -15.66 -8.15 -25.62
CA TYR A 331 -16.12 -9.18 -26.56
C TYR A 331 -15.23 -9.25 -27.80
N PRO A 332 -14.95 -10.47 -28.34
CA PRO A 332 -14.23 -10.60 -29.60
C PRO A 332 -14.88 -9.77 -30.73
N GLY A 333 -14.08 -8.99 -31.43
CA GLY A 333 -14.53 -8.04 -32.46
C GLY A 333 -14.79 -6.62 -31.95
N GLN A 334 -14.86 -6.40 -30.63
CA GLN A 334 -14.96 -5.05 -30.05
C GLN A 334 -13.70 -4.25 -30.37
N VAL A 335 -13.84 -2.99 -30.79
CA VAL A 335 -12.71 -2.08 -31.03
C VAL A 335 -12.54 -1.20 -29.80
N LEU A 336 -11.31 -1.13 -29.29
CA LEU A 336 -10.93 -0.34 -28.12
C LEU A 336 -9.93 0.74 -28.52
N ASP A 337 -10.15 1.96 -28.07
CA ASP A 337 -9.15 3.02 -28.06
C ASP A 337 -8.05 2.66 -27.05
N ILE A 338 -6.81 2.64 -27.54
CA ILE A 338 -5.63 2.39 -26.73
C ILE A 338 -4.99 3.76 -26.43
N PRO A 339 -5.05 4.24 -25.18
CA PRO A 339 -4.33 5.44 -24.78
C PRO A 339 -2.82 5.21 -24.95
N ARG A 340 -2.03 6.23 -25.33
CA ARG A 340 -0.56 6.09 -25.36
C ARG A 340 0.01 6.45 -23.99
#